data_AF-A0A382AGP5-F1
#
_entry.id   AF-A0A382AGP5-F1
#
_cell.length_a   1.000
_cell.length_b   1.000
_cell.length_c   1.000
_cell.angle_alpha   90.00
_cell.angle_beta   90.00
_cell.angle_gamma   90.00
#
_symmetry.space_group_name_H-M   'P 1'
#
loop_
_entity.id
_entity.type
_entity.pdbx_description
1 polymer ?
#
loop_
_entity_poly.entity_id
_entity_poly.type
_entity_poly.pdbx_seq_one_letter_code
_entity_poly.pdbx_strand_id
1 'polypeptide(L)'
;MKHLAVKLLFFIGYLLIFILIGCDYPTDSEADSQEDLLLNLYMNNPKVDDGSLYLVDYPKKDCDRISFHASVKYLTTPATSVFWTLPVCGHTGACPLLCPTNPSIYYFSYSKDDGSGEQIIYLNENMLNDTLTVIGCLNEDYCKSLKFIVMERYQ
;
A
#
# COMPACT_ATOMS: atom_id res chain seq x y z
N MET A 1 13.02 -19.49 71.64
CA MET A 1 12.19 -18.50 70.92
C MET A 1 12.99 -17.36 70.28
N LYS A 2 14.05 -16.80 70.90
CA LYS A 2 14.83 -15.67 70.33
C LYS A 2 15.53 -15.97 68.99
N HIS A 3 16.02 -17.20 68.77
CA HIS A 3 16.69 -17.58 67.50
C HIS A 3 15.75 -17.72 66.29
N LEU A 4 14.45 -17.93 66.50
CA LEU A 4 13.47 -18.08 65.42
C LEU A 4 13.08 -16.71 64.84
N ALA A 5 12.96 -15.70 65.71
CA ALA A 5 12.66 -14.31 65.31
C ALA A 5 13.79 -13.67 64.49
N VAL A 6 15.05 -13.95 64.80
CA VAL A 6 16.21 -13.45 64.04
C VAL A 6 16.26 -14.06 62.65
N LYS A 7 15.97 -15.36 62.51
CA LYS A 7 15.89 -16.01 61.19
C LYS A 7 14.71 -15.47 60.37
N LEU A 8 13.57 -15.20 60.99
CA LEU A 8 12.40 -14.65 60.31
C LEU A 8 12.64 -13.21 59.83
N LEU A 9 13.34 -12.38 60.61
CA LEU A 9 13.76 -11.03 60.20
C LEU A 9 14.73 -11.05 59.01
N PHE A 10 15.67 -11.99 58.98
CA PHE A 10 16.56 -12.18 57.83
C PHE A 10 15.80 -12.63 56.56
N PHE A 11 14.82 -13.52 56.69
CA PHE A 11 13.99 -13.97 55.57
C PHE A 11 13.08 -12.86 55.01
N ILE A 12 12.49 -12.03 55.87
CA ILE A 12 11.65 -10.89 55.46
C ILE A 12 12.50 -9.81 54.78
N GLY A 13 13.70 -9.54 55.30
CA GLY A 13 14.65 -8.62 54.67
C GLY A 13 15.09 -9.07 53.28
N TYR A 14 15.34 -10.37 53.09
CA TYR A 14 15.73 -10.93 51.79
C TYR A 14 14.57 -10.90 50.78
N LEU A 15 13.33 -11.14 51.24
CA LEU A 15 12.13 -11.06 50.40
C LEU A 15 11.86 -9.63 49.90
N LEU A 16 12.14 -8.60 50.72
CA LEU A 16 11.96 -7.20 50.35
C LEU A 16 12.99 -6.71 49.31
N ILE A 17 14.19 -7.30 49.28
CA ILE A 17 15.24 -6.96 48.30
C ILE A 17 14.87 -7.46 46.90
N PHE A 18 14.17 -8.58 46.76
CA PHE A 18 13.71 -9.08 45.45
C PHE A 18 12.60 -8.23 44.82
N ILE A 19 11.83 -7.49 45.61
CA ILE A 19 10.73 -6.65 45.10
C ILE A 19 11.25 -5.32 44.51
N LEU A 20 12.46 -4.88 44.89
CA LEU A 20 13.04 -3.62 44.41
C LEU A 20 13.87 -3.76 43.13
N ILE A 21 14.13 -4.99 42.67
CA ILE A 21 14.71 -5.27 41.36
C ILE A 21 13.56 -5.55 40.38
N GLY A 22 12.61 -4.62 40.31
CA GLY A 22 11.79 -4.51 39.11
C GLY A 22 12.74 -4.12 37.98
N CYS A 23 12.86 -4.96 36.95
CA CYS A 23 13.51 -4.52 35.73
C CYS A 23 12.70 -3.33 35.22
N ASP A 24 13.28 -2.13 35.29
CA ASP A 24 12.97 -1.09 34.33
C ASP A 24 13.23 -1.72 32.98
N TYR A 25 12.17 -2.25 32.36
CA TYR A 25 12.20 -2.46 30.93
C TYR A 25 12.44 -1.06 30.38
N PRO A 26 13.51 -0.82 29.60
CA PRO A 26 13.54 0.37 28.79
C PRO A 26 12.22 0.33 28.02
N THR A 27 11.33 1.24 28.35
CA THR A 27 10.25 1.58 27.45
C THR A 27 11.00 2.31 26.35
N ASP A 28 11.59 1.53 25.46
CA ASP A 28 11.88 1.99 24.12
C ASP A 28 10.50 2.35 23.58
N SER A 29 10.06 3.56 23.91
CA SER A 29 9.21 4.29 23.00
C SER A 29 10.12 4.47 21.80
N GLU A 30 10.11 3.46 20.92
CA GLU A 30 10.23 3.69 19.50
C GLU A 30 9.13 4.71 19.21
N ALA A 31 9.48 5.98 19.41
CA ALA A 31 8.90 7.03 18.61
C ALA A 31 9.13 6.52 17.19
N ASP A 32 8.06 5.99 16.62
CA ASP A 32 7.90 5.58 15.24
C ASP A 32 8.46 6.73 14.41
N SER A 33 9.76 6.70 14.19
CA SER A 33 10.40 7.55 13.22
C SER A 33 9.83 7.00 11.94
N GLN A 34 8.85 7.70 11.40
CA GLN A 34 8.42 7.60 10.02
C GLN A 34 9.70 7.61 9.19
N GLU A 35 10.32 6.44 8.99
CA GLU A 35 11.37 6.25 8.01
C GLU A 35 10.78 6.82 6.74
N ASP A 36 11.43 7.81 6.14
CA ASP A 36 10.92 8.58 5.01
C ASP A 36 10.23 7.67 3.99
N LEU A 37 8.90 7.49 4.15
CA LEU A 37 8.16 6.51 3.37
C LEU A 37 8.14 7.03 1.94
N LEU A 38 8.92 6.40 1.07
CA LEU A 38 8.95 6.75 -0.34
C LEU A 38 7.87 5.97 -1.06
N LEU A 39 6.86 6.65 -1.60
CA LEU A 39 6.00 6.10 -2.64
C LEU A 39 5.73 7.19 -3.67
N ASN A 40 6.12 6.94 -4.91
CA ASN A 40 5.84 7.80 -6.03
C ASN A 40 5.14 6.99 -7.13
N LEU A 41 3.97 7.46 -7.59
CA LEU A 41 3.18 6.81 -8.63
C LEU A 41 3.27 7.63 -9.93
N TYR A 42 3.46 6.95 -11.06
CA TYR A 42 3.52 7.60 -12.36
C TYR A 42 3.06 6.67 -13.48
N MET A 43 2.77 7.25 -14.65
CA MET A 43 2.51 6.50 -15.88
C MET A 43 3.45 7.01 -16.97
N ASN A 44 3.75 6.17 -17.96
CA ASN A 44 4.54 6.57 -19.14
C ASN A 44 3.66 7.26 -20.21
N ASN A 45 2.57 7.88 -19.78
CA ASN A 45 1.59 8.54 -20.61
C ASN A 45 1.80 10.06 -20.55
N PRO A 46 1.43 10.82 -21.59
CA PRO A 46 1.38 12.27 -21.49
C PRO A 46 0.33 12.68 -20.45
N LYS A 47 0.45 13.89 -19.96
CA LYS A 47 -0.55 14.51 -19.09
C LYS A 47 -1.29 15.61 -19.84
N VAL A 48 -2.47 15.98 -19.34
CA VAL A 48 -3.09 17.26 -19.68
C VAL A 48 -2.17 18.43 -19.31
N ASP A 49 -2.39 19.60 -19.91
CA ASP A 49 -1.50 20.77 -19.79
C ASP A 49 -1.26 21.24 -18.34
N ASP A 50 -2.24 21.07 -17.46
CA ASP A 50 -2.12 21.43 -16.04
C ASP A 50 -1.42 20.35 -15.18
N GLY A 51 -1.05 19.23 -15.77
CA GLY A 51 -0.34 18.12 -15.12
C GLY A 51 -1.20 17.28 -14.16
N SER A 52 -2.51 17.51 -14.08
CA SER A 52 -3.42 16.89 -13.10
C SER A 52 -3.80 15.44 -13.42
N LEU A 53 -3.81 15.08 -14.71
CA LEU A 53 -4.32 13.79 -15.22
C LEU A 53 -3.39 13.21 -16.29
N TYR A 54 -3.16 11.90 -16.24
CA TYR A 54 -2.56 11.19 -17.36
C TYR A 54 -3.59 10.87 -18.44
N LEU A 55 -3.14 10.85 -19.70
CA LEU A 55 -3.94 10.58 -20.89
C LEU A 55 -3.68 9.14 -21.37
N VAL A 56 -4.66 8.27 -21.19
CA VAL A 56 -4.57 6.85 -21.56
C VAL A 56 -5.38 6.60 -22.83
N ASP A 57 -4.68 6.30 -23.92
CA ASP A 57 -5.31 5.99 -25.20
C ASP A 57 -5.87 4.56 -25.19
N TYR A 58 -7.18 4.46 -25.16
CA TYR A 58 -7.88 3.22 -25.46
C TYR A 58 -7.76 2.94 -26.96
N PRO A 59 -7.29 1.74 -27.35
CA PRO A 59 -7.14 1.39 -28.75
C PRO A 59 -8.50 1.44 -29.46
N LYS A 60 -8.50 1.83 -30.74
CA LYS A 60 -9.71 1.82 -31.57
C LYS A 60 -10.41 0.48 -31.45
N LYS A 61 -11.74 0.52 -31.32
CA LYS A 61 -12.61 -0.66 -31.26
C LYS A 61 -12.37 -1.53 -32.48
N ASP A 62 -11.59 -2.59 -32.29
CA ASP A 62 -11.53 -3.72 -33.19
C ASP A 62 -12.54 -4.73 -32.65
N CYS A 63 -13.35 -5.34 -33.52
CA CYS A 63 -14.51 -6.15 -33.10
C CYS A 63 -14.13 -7.31 -32.15
N ASP A 64 -12.85 -7.67 -32.08
CA ASP A 64 -12.30 -8.75 -31.26
C ASP A 64 -11.60 -8.31 -29.96
N ARG A 65 -11.42 -7.00 -29.71
CA ARG A 65 -10.74 -6.50 -28.50
C ARG A 65 -11.71 -6.25 -27.35
N ILE A 66 -11.76 -7.23 -26.45
CA ILE A 66 -12.64 -7.23 -25.26
C ILE A 66 -12.02 -6.46 -24.08
N SER A 67 -10.69 -6.30 -24.03
CA SER A 67 -9.99 -5.61 -22.93
C SER A 67 -8.67 -4.95 -23.37
N PHE A 68 -8.29 -3.91 -22.63
CA PHE A 68 -7.04 -3.17 -22.79
C PHE A 68 -6.32 -3.07 -21.44
N HIS A 69 -4.99 -2.97 -21.45
CA HIS A 69 -4.20 -2.83 -20.23
C HIS A 69 -3.51 -1.47 -20.19
N ALA A 70 -3.68 -0.77 -19.08
CA ALA A 70 -2.83 0.36 -18.71
C ALA A 70 -1.92 -0.03 -17.55
N SER A 71 -0.84 0.72 -17.37
CA SER A 71 0.15 0.44 -16.33
C SER A 71 0.41 1.66 -15.48
N VAL A 72 0.28 1.51 -14.17
CA VAL A 72 0.81 2.47 -13.19
C VAL A 72 2.14 1.93 -12.69
N LYS A 73 3.18 2.74 -12.86
CA LYS A 73 4.52 2.46 -12.34
C LYS A 73 4.68 3.14 -10.99
N TYR A 74 5.56 2.57 -10.19
CA TYR A 74 5.87 3.15 -8.90
C TYR A 74 7.34 3.01 -8.54
N LEU A 75 7.78 3.91 -7.66
CA LEU A 75 9.06 3.86 -6.97
C LEU A 75 8.80 3.92 -5.47
N THR A 76 9.42 3.00 -4.75
CA THR A 76 9.39 2.91 -3.28
C THR A 76 10.72 2.33 -2.78
N THR A 77 10.81 1.96 -1.51
CA THR A 77 11.95 1.21 -1.00
C THR A 77 11.99 -0.21 -1.60
N PRO A 78 13.16 -0.85 -1.73
CA PRO A 78 13.27 -2.21 -2.25
C PRO A 78 12.46 -3.24 -1.45
N ALA A 79 11.96 -4.28 -2.11
CA ALA A 79 11.21 -5.39 -1.52
C ALA A 79 9.95 -5.00 -0.73
N THR A 80 9.38 -3.82 -1.00
CA THR A 80 8.21 -3.27 -0.33
C THR A 80 6.92 -3.70 -1.03
N SER A 81 5.93 -4.12 -0.25
CA SER A 81 4.57 -4.36 -0.72
C SER A 81 3.81 -3.05 -0.92
N VAL A 82 3.16 -2.91 -2.06
CA VAL A 82 2.19 -1.83 -2.32
C VAL A 82 0.82 -2.46 -2.50
N PHE A 83 -0.15 -2.00 -1.72
CA PHE A 83 -1.55 -2.41 -1.77
C PHE A 83 -2.33 -1.47 -2.68
N TRP A 84 -3.08 -2.03 -3.62
CA TRP A 84 -3.73 -1.28 -4.67
C TRP A 84 -5.24 -1.27 -4.52
N THR A 85 -5.82 -0.08 -4.70
CA THR A 85 -7.25 0.15 -4.74
C THR A 85 -7.61 0.88 -6.02
N LEU A 86 -8.67 0.41 -6.69
CA LEU A 86 -9.32 1.09 -7.80
C LEU A 86 -10.79 1.33 -7.41
N PRO A 87 -11.15 2.52 -6.88
CA PRO A 87 -12.44 2.74 -6.19
C PRO A 87 -13.70 2.52 -7.02
N VAL A 88 -13.60 2.58 -8.36
CA VAL A 88 -14.70 2.25 -9.27
C VAL A 88 -15.09 0.76 -9.22
N CYS A 89 -14.23 -0.07 -8.64
CA CYS A 89 -14.55 -1.41 -8.19
C CYS A 89 -14.64 -1.39 -6.68
N GLY A 90 -15.85 -1.54 -6.14
CA GLY A 90 -16.02 -1.77 -4.71
C GLY A 90 -15.07 -2.88 -4.27
N HIS A 91 -14.33 -2.64 -3.18
CA HIS A 91 -13.30 -3.51 -2.59
C HIS A 91 -13.54 -5.00 -2.91
N THR A 92 -12.92 -5.49 -3.97
CA THR A 92 -13.02 -6.89 -4.35
C THR A 92 -11.60 -7.39 -4.55
N GLY A 93 -11.07 -8.02 -3.50
CA GLY A 93 -9.87 -8.86 -3.57
C GLY A 93 -10.08 -10.12 -4.43
N ALA A 94 -10.88 -10.04 -5.48
CA ALA A 94 -11.30 -11.14 -6.32
C ALA A 94 -11.06 -10.79 -7.79
N CYS A 95 -9.98 -11.35 -8.31
CA CYS A 95 -9.76 -11.80 -9.69
C CYS A 95 -10.37 -10.96 -10.84
N PRO A 96 -9.54 -10.40 -11.75
CA PRO A 96 -9.97 -9.81 -13.02
C PRO A 96 -10.91 -10.69 -13.86
N LEU A 97 -10.94 -12.01 -13.62
CA LEU A 97 -11.78 -12.98 -14.33
C LEU A 97 -13.27 -12.94 -13.97
N LEU A 98 -13.66 -12.35 -12.83
CA LEU A 98 -15.06 -12.38 -12.37
C LEU A 98 -15.88 -11.11 -12.70
N CYS A 99 -15.22 -10.03 -13.12
CA CYS A 99 -15.86 -8.77 -13.48
C CYS A 99 -15.34 -8.23 -14.82
N PRO A 100 -15.59 -8.91 -15.96
CA PRO A 100 -15.10 -8.47 -17.27
C PRO A 100 -15.65 -7.09 -17.70
N THR A 101 -16.76 -6.65 -17.10
CA THR A 101 -17.44 -5.38 -17.41
C THR A 101 -16.97 -4.17 -16.60
N ASN A 102 -16.11 -4.37 -15.60
CA ASN A 102 -15.55 -3.31 -14.76
C ASN A 102 -14.01 -3.31 -14.89
N PRO A 103 -13.32 -2.20 -14.57
CA PRO A 103 -11.87 -2.29 -14.54
C PRO A 103 -11.42 -3.21 -13.42
N SER A 104 -10.19 -3.68 -13.44
CA SER A 104 -9.66 -4.42 -12.30
C SER A 104 -8.17 -4.20 -12.12
N ILE A 105 -7.73 -4.44 -10.91
CA ILE A 105 -6.35 -4.29 -10.45
C ILE A 105 -6.08 -5.44 -9.48
N TYR A 106 -4.86 -5.97 -9.47
CA TYR A 106 -4.47 -6.94 -8.45
C TYR A 106 -4.30 -6.23 -7.10
N TYR A 107 -4.63 -6.92 -6.00
CA TYR A 107 -4.69 -6.32 -4.68
C TYR A 107 -3.35 -5.79 -4.16
N PHE A 108 -2.23 -6.41 -4.55
CA PHE A 108 -0.90 -5.95 -4.15
C PHE A 108 0.17 -6.33 -5.17
N SER A 109 1.30 -5.63 -5.11
CA SER A 109 2.53 -5.97 -5.82
C SER A 109 3.74 -5.73 -4.92
N TYR A 110 4.88 -6.37 -5.23
CA TYR A 110 6.16 -6.12 -4.56
C TYR A 110 7.08 -5.31 -5.46
N SER A 111 7.77 -4.32 -4.90
CA SER A 111 8.87 -3.64 -5.62
C SER A 111 10.04 -4.59 -5.84
N LYS A 112 10.80 -4.31 -6.90
CA LYS A 112 12.08 -4.96 -7.20
C LYS A 112 13.18 -4.48 -6.25
N ASP A 113 14.37 -5.03 -6.40
CA ASP A 113 15.57 -4.67 -5.64
C ASP A 113 15.99 -3.19 -5.80
N ASP A 114 15.59 -2.54 -6.90
CA ASP A 114 15.81 -1.11 -7.13
C ASP A 114 14.65 -0.23 -6.63
N GLY A 115 13.65 -0.81 -5.97
CA GLY A 115 12.47 -0.11 -5.48
C GLY A 115 11.42 0.18 -6.56
N SER A 116 11.68 -0.17 -7.83
CA SER A 116 10.71 0.03 -8.90
C SER A 116 9.67 -1.08 -8.96
N GLY A 117 8.48 -0.74 -9.44
CA GLY A 117 7.47 -1.74 -9.75
C GLY A 117 6.42 -1.21 -10.72
N GLU A 118 5.54 -2.11 -11.14
CA GLU A 118 4.49 -1.85 -12.11
C GLU A 118 3.24 -2.62 -11.73
N GLN A 119 2.10 -1.93 -11.75
CA GLN A 119 0.80 -2.49 -11.51
C GLN A 119 -0.05 -2.35 -12.77
N ILE A 120 -0.53 -3.50 -13.26
CA ILE A 120 -1.41 -3.57 -14.43
C ILE A 120 -2.84 -3.26 -14.01
N ILE A 121 -3.50 -2.44 -14.83
CA ILE A 121 -4.92 -2.08 -14.73
C ILE A 121 -5.60 -2.62 -15.97
N TYR A 122 -6.60 -3.45 -15.77
CA TYR A 122 -7.45 -3.98 -16.81
C TYR A 122 -8.58 -2.98 -17.05
N LEU A 123 -8.73 -2.53 -18.29
CA LEU A 123 -9.71 -1.54 -18.74
C LEU A 123 -10.61 -2.17 -19.81
N ASN A 124 -11.80 -1.61 -19.97
CA ASN A 124 -12.78 -1.98 -20.99
C ASN A 124 -13.48 -0.72 -21.53
N GLU A 125 -14.33 -0.91 -22.53
CA GLU A 125 -15.01 0.20 -23.24
C GLU A 125 -15.94 1.04 -22.36
N ASN A 126 -16.46 0.50 -21.25
CA ASN A 126 -17.38 1.23 -20.38
C ASN A 126 -16.71 2.40 -19.65
N MET A 127 -15.37 2.47 -19.67
CA MET A 127 -14.60 3.53 -19.04
C MET A 127 -14.12 4.60 -20.02
N LEU A 128 -14.50 4.51 -21.29
CA LEU A 128 -14.19 5.55 -22.26
C LEU A 128 -14.77 6.89 -21.78
N ASN A 129 -13.91 7.92 -21.78
CA ASN A 129 -14.17 9.27 -21.30
C ASN A 129 -14.38 9.39 -19.78
N ASP A 130 -14.11 8.33 -19.01
CA ASP A 130 -14.13 8.38 -17.55
C ASP A 130 -12.74 8.67 -16.98
N THR A 131 -12.74 9.43 -15.87
CA THR A 131 -11.55 9.65 -15.06
C THR A 131 -11.46 8.61 -13.96
N LEU A 132 -10.40 7.81 -13.97
CA LEU A 132 -10.11 6.79 -12.98
C LEU A 132 -9.05 7.27 -12.01
N THR A 133 -9.16 6.83 -10.75
CA THR A 133 -8.17 7.09 -9.70
C THR A 133 -7.64 5.75 -9.22
N VAL A 134 -6.31 5.58 -9.26
CA VAL A 134 -5.63 4.43 -8.67
C VAL A 134 -4.96 4.89 -7.41
N ILE A 135 -5.11 4.10 -6.35
CA ILE A 135 -4.52 4.37 -5.03
C ILE A 135 -3.57 3.23 -4.72
N GLY A 136 -2.31 3.58 -4.40
CA GLY A 136 -1.30 2.67 -3.89
C GLY A 136 -0.97 3.03 -2.44
N CYS A 137 -0.97 2.05 -1.55
CA CYS A 137 -0.71 2.24 -0.12
C CYS A 137 0.44 1.33 0.34
N LEU A 138 1.35 1.86 1.16
CA LEU A 138 2.37 1.04 1.84
C LEU A 138 1.83 0.43 3.13
N ASN A 139 0.94 1.18 3.79
CA ASN A 139 0.20 0.80 4.99
C ASN A 139 -1.11 1.62 5.03
N GLU A 140 -1.90 1.48 6.09
CA GLU A 140 -3.20 2.15 6.23
C GLU A 140 -3.10 3.69 6.27
N ASP A 141 -1.96 4.22 6.71
CA ASP A 141 -1.75 5.66 6.92
C ASP A 141 -0.99 6.34 5.76
N TYR A 142 -0.35 5.57 4.89
CA TYR A 142 0.49 6.09 3.82
C TYR A 142 0.07 5.60 2.44
N CYS A 143 -0.81 6.40 1.82
CA CYS A 143 -1.32 6.18 0.48
C CYS A 143 -0.97 7.33 -0.48
N LYS A 144 -0.76 6.98 -1.74
CA LYS A 144 -0.67 7.93 -2.86
C LYS A 144 -1.73 7.60 -3.88
N SER A 145 -2.18 8.61 -4.60
CA SER A 145 -3.14 8.44 -5.69
C SER A 145 -2.61 9.03 -6.99
N LEU A 146 -3.04 8.43 -8.08
CA LEU A 146 -2.78 8.87 -9.44
C LEU A 146 -4.08 8.84 -10.21
N LYS A 147 -4.34 9.89 -11.00
CA LYS A 147 -5.54 10.01 -11.82
C LYS A 147 -5.20 9.96 -13.30
N PHE A 148 -6.06 9.31 -14.07
CA PHE A 148 -5.95 9.25 -15.52
C PHE A 148 -7.34 9.23 -16.16
N ILE A 149 -7.42 9.72 -17.39
CA ILE A 149 -8.64 9.64 -18.21
C ILE A 149 -8.39 8.68 -19.37
N VAL A 150 -9.37 7.82 -19.63
CA VAL A 150 -9.33 6.88 -20.76
C VAL A 150 -9.98 7.54 -21.96
N MET A 151 -9.22 7.75 -23.04
CA MET A 151 -9.70 8.44 -24.23
C MET A 151 -9.70 7.49 -25.42
N GLU A 152 -10.65 7.67 -26.34
CA GLU A 152 -10.58 6.97 -27.62
C GLU A 152 -9.43 7.53 -28.47
N ARG A 153 -8.62 6.64 -29.06
CA ARG A 153 -7.55 7.05 -29.96
C ARG A 153 -8.12 7.56 -31.29
N TYR A 154 -8.15 8.87 -31.47
CA TYR A 154 -8.38 9.50 -32.79
C TYR A 154 -7.05 9.53 -33.57
N GLN A 155 -7.00 8.85 -34.71
CA GLN A 155 -5.92 8.99 -35.71
C GLN A 155 -6.36 9.96 -36.81
#